data_AF-A0A6C2UCX4-F1
#
_entry.id   AF-A0A6C2UCX4-F1
#
_cell.length_a   1.000
_cell.length_b   1.000
_cell.length_c   1.000
_cell.angle_alpha   90.00
_cell.angle_beta   90.00
_cell.angle_gamma   90.00
#
_symmetry.space_group_name_H-M   'P 1'
#
loop_
_entity.id
_entity.type
_entity.pdbx_description
1 polymer ?
#
loop_
_entity_poly.entity_id
_entity_poly.type
_entity_poly.pdbx_seq_one_letter_code
_entity_poly.pdbx_strand_id
1 'polypeptide(L)'
;MCRYLYSGAVFLFAFAALAAPVHWDGEANDGLWSNPRNWSNDMLPKVGDSVVIERERVVYDVDTDNGNLPEGLSIWLKQEAELSVAKVIRLYDAYLSVESGCRLSGGSWWDLDGGTLEFEDGAIVDVNEWEQKDSNHFKFKLGPQGFRPLTPHRVNLGHGSLAASMKNITFTVDMAAYKGGSQTIVLFDFFRNDCGIDARNFEAVSVNIVNAGEYQVSLQWNDKTDSVELVVLGVAQTETLGLLVL
;
A
#
# COMPACT_ATOMS: atom_id res chain seq x y z
N MET A 1 -2.87 -33.70 59.89
CA MET A 1 -3.62 -32.61 59.23
C MET A 1 -2.62 -31.77 58.44
N CYS A 2 -2.54 -31.96 57.13
CA CYS A 2 -1.70 -31.14 56.24
C CYS A 2 -2.64 -30.27 55.40
N ARG A 3 -2.54 -28.94 55.53
CA ARG A 3 -3.36 -27.96 54.81
C ARG A 3 -2.59 -27.47 53.60
N TYR A 4 -3.17 -27.62 52.40
CA TYR A 4 -2.70 -26.96 51.19
C TYR A 4 -3.19 -25.50 51.18
N LEU A 5 -2.27 -24.55 51.02
CA LEU A 5 -2.58 -23.16 50.68
C LEU A 5 -2.46 -23.02 49.15
N TYR A 6 -3.58 -22.81 48.47
CA TYR A 6 -3.58 -22.35 47.08
C TYR A 6 -3.41 -20.83 47.08
N SER A 7 -2.22 -20.36 46.70
CA SER A 7 -1.99 -18.95 46.38
C SER A 7 -2.37 -18.74 44.91
N GLY A 8 -3.57 -18.21 44.66
CA GLY A 8 -3.97 -17.77 43.33
C GLY A 8 -3.28 -16.45 42.99
N ALA A 9 -2.28 -16.48 42.13
CA ALA A 9 -1.73 -15.28 41.52
C ALA A 9 -2.72 -14.76 40.47
N VAL A 10 -3.30 -13.58 40.71
CA VAL A 10 -4.08 -12.85 39.71
C VAL A 10 -3.10 -12.18 38.75
N PHE A 11 -3.00 -12.72 37.54
CA PHE A 11 -2.23 -12.12 36.46
C PHE A 11 -3.06 -10.98 35.85
N LEU A 12 -2.74 -9.73 36.21
CA LEU A 12 -3.29 -8.57 35.52
C LEU A 12 -2.64 -8.50 34.13
N PHE A 13 -3.41 -8.81 33.09
CA PHE A 13 -3.05 -8.47 31.72
C PHE A 13 -3.22 -6.95 31.56
N ALA A 14 -2.10 -6.24 31.42
CA ALA A 14 -2.14 -4.87 30.91
C ALA A 14 -2.49 -4.94 29.42
N PHE A 15 -3.72 -4.56 29.08
CA PHE A 15 -4.06 -4.23 27.71
C PHE A 15 -3.38 -2.89 27.37
N ALA A 16 -2.41 -2.90 26.46
CA ALA A 16 -1.95 -1.66 25.85
C ALA A 16 -3.11 -1.09 25.05
N ALA A 17 -3.72 0.00 25.53
CA ALA A 17 -4.67 0.75 24.74
C ALA A 17 -3.90 1.41 23.59
N LEU A 18 -4.20 1.03 22.35
CA LEU A 18 -3.72 1.76 21.18
C LEU A 18 -4.25 3.20 21.28
N ALA A 19 -3.39 4.18 21.00
CA ALA A 19 -3.82 5.57 20.92
C ALA A 19 -4.94 5.69 19.87
N ALA A 20 -5.97 6.51 20.17
CA ALA A 20 -7.02 6.78 19.20
C ALA A 20 -6.42 7.46 17.96
N PRO A 21 -6.92 7.15 16.74
CA PRO A 21 -6.44 7.83 15.55
C PRO A 21 -6.66 9.35 15.63
N VAL A 22 -5.72 10.12 15.10
CA VAL A 22 -5.85 11.56 14.90
C VAL A 22 -6.55 11.81 13.57
N HIS A 23 -7.62 12.60 13.58
CA HIS A 23 -8.40 12.85 12.37
C HIS A 23 -8.00 14.19 11.75
N TRP A 24 -7.99 14.24 10.43
CA TRP A 24 -8.06 15.51 9.72
C TRP A 24 -9.45 16.11 9.92
N ASP A 25 -9.51 17.33 10.43
CA ASP A 25 -10.77 18.08 10.64
C ASP A 25 -10.82 19.42 9.89
N GLY A 26 -9.68 19.87 9.36
CA GLY A 26 -9.60 21.02 8.45
C GLY A 26 -10.00 22.36 9.06
N GLU A 27 -9.97 22.55 10.39
CA GLU A 27 -10.49 23.78 11.00
C GLU A 27 -9.75 25.06 10.57
N ALA A 28 -8.50 24.94 10.10
CA ALA A 28 -7.77 26.09 9.59
C ALA A 28 -8.21 26.50 8.16
N ASN A 29 -8.90 25.61 7.44
CA ASN A 29 -9.41 25.85 6.08
C ASN A 29 -8.35 26.30 5.07
N ASP A 30 -7.14 25.73 5.17
CA ASP A 30 -6.03 25.96 4.24
C ASP A 30 -5.60 24.69 3.49
N GLY A 31 -6.05 23.50 3.92
CA GLY A 31 -5.71 22.22 3.30
C GLY A 31 -4.28 21.75 3.59
N LEU A 32 -3.53 22.40 4.50
CA LEU A 32 -2.10 22.17 4.69
C LEU A 32 -1.82 21.20 5.85
N TRP A 33 -1.07 20.12 5.58
CA TRP A 33 -0.66 19.13 6.59
C TRP A 33 0.06 19.78 7.77
N SER A 34 0.91 20.76 7.47
CA SER A 34 1.78 21.44 8.43
C SER A 34 1.05 22.34 9.44
N ASN A 35 -0.26 22.57 9.26
CA ASN A 35 -1.04 23.37 10.20
C ASN A 35 -1.64 22.48 11.31
N PRO A 36 -1.22 22.64 12.58
CA PRO A 36 -1.71 21.82 13.68
C PRO A 36 -3.23 21.88 13.85
N ARG A 37 -3.85 23.02 13.50
CA ARG A 37 -5.29 23.25 13.63
C ARG A 37 -6.15 22.46 12.63
N ASN A 38 -5.54 21.77 11.65
CA ASN A 38 -6.28 20.86 10.77
C ASN A 38 -6.38 19.43 11.32
N TRP A 39 -5.85 19.19 12.52
CA TRP A 39 -5.88 17.90 13.18
C TRP A 39 -6.75 17.96 14.43
N SER A 40 -7.51 16.90 14.69
CA SER A 40 -8.53 16.81 15.75
C SER A 40 -8.06 17.05 17.19
N ASN A 41 -6.75 17.15 17.41
CA ASN A 41 -6.13 17.43 18.69
C ASN A 41 -5.31 18.75 18.68
N ASP A 42 -5.45 19.57 17.63
CA ASP A 42 -4.67 20.79 17.38
C ASP A 42 -3.14 20.58 17.41
N MET A 43 -2.68 19.38 17.02
CA MET A 43 -1.28 18.99 17.01
C MET A 43 -0.91 18.21 15.76
N LEU A 44 0.32 18.40 15.25
CA LEU A 44 0.83 17.57 14.17
C LEU A 44 0.97 16.10 14.60
N PRO A 45 0.72 15.14 13.69
CA PRO A 45 1.00 13.73 13.91
C PRO A 45 2.47 13.48 14.29
N LYS A 46 2.71 12.48 15.14
CA LYS A 46 4.02 12.10 15.68
C LYS A 46 4.36 10.66 15.31
N VAL A 47 5.57 10.26 15.70
CA VAL A 47 6.11 8.91 15.48
C VAL A 47 5.13 7.85 15.98
N GLY A 48 4.78 6.90 15.11
CA GLY A 48 3.87 5.79 15.40
C GLY A 48 2.39 6.16 15.54
N ASP A 49 2.00 7.42 15.32
CA ASP A 49 0.58 7.79 15.32
C ASP A 49 -0.16 7.11 14.17
N SER A 50 -1.47 6.96 14.34
CA SER A 50 -2.38 6.64 13.25
C SER A 50 -3.21 7.87 12.91
N VAL A 51 -3.32 8.20 11.63
CA VAL A 51 -4.11 9.32 11.13
C VAL A 51 -5.14 8.88 10.12
N VAL A 52 -6.27 9.57 10.11
CA VAL A 52 -7.37 9.30 9.19
C VAL A 52 -7.74 10.58 8.45
N ILE A 53 -7.79 10.51 7.13
CA ILE A 53 -8.25 11.58 6.25
C ILE A 53 -9.48 11.06 5.50
N GLU A 54 -10.58 11.80 5.59
CA GLU A 54 -11.87 11.43 5.01
C GLU A 54 -12.45 12.59 4.19
N ARG A 55 -12.88 12.32 2.96
CA ARG A 55 -13.63 13.25 2.09
C ARG A 55 -12.97 14.60 1.77
N GLU A 56 -11.72 14.77 2.15
CA GLU A 56 -10.98 16.02 2.02
C GLU A 56 -9.72 15.83 1.19
N ARG A 57 -9.24 16.94 0.63
CA ARG A 57 -7.93 17.01 -0.02
C ARG A 57 -6.92 17.66 0.92
N VAL A 58 -5.89 16.89 1.27
CA VAL A 58 -4.79 17.35 2.12
C VAL A 58 -3.53 17.51 1.28
N VAL A 59 -2.86 18.64 1.45
CA VAL A 59 -1.55 18.92 0.86
C VAL A 59 -0.48 18.65 1.90
N TYR A 60 0.33 17.64 1.68
CA TYR A 60 1.59 17.45 2.37
C TYR A 60 2.59 18.52 1.92
N ASP A 61 2.70 19.56 2.74
CA ASP A 61 3.52 20.76 2.52
C ASP A 61 4.71 20.85 3.49
N VAL A 62 4.97 19.78 4.25
CA VAL A 62 6.06 19.72 5.21
C VAL A 62 7.39 19.67 4.45
N ASP A 63 8.16 20.75 4.55
CA ASP A 63 9.53 20.83 4.00
C ASP A 63 10.62 20.67 5.08
N THR A 64 10.23 20.74 6.36
CA THR A 64 11.13 20.43 7.48
C THR A 64 11.50 18.95 7.46
N ASP A 65 12.65 18.60 8.04
CA ASP A 65 13.16 17.22 8.06
C ASP A 65 13.21 16.56 6.67
N ASN A 66 13.47 17.37 5.65
CA ASN A 66 13.49 16.95 4.24
C ASN A 66 12.17 16.30 3.78
N GLY A 67 11.02 16.69 4.35
CA GLY A 67 9.72 16.12 3.97
C GLY A 67 9.48 14.70 4.47
N ASN A 68 10.27 14.23 5.44
CA ASN A 68 10.00 12.97 6.12
C ASN A 68 8.67 13.01 6.87
N LEU A 69 7.86 11.98 6.70
CA LEU A 69 6.81 11.67 7.66
C LEU A 69 7.46 11.30 9.01
N PRO A 70 6.74 11.50 10.13
CA PRO A 70 7.11 10.86 11.38
C PRO A 70 7.26 9.35 11.18
N GLU A 71 8.35 8.78 11.71
CA GLU A 71 8.69 7.37 11.53
C GLU A 71 7.51 6.45 11.90
N GLY A 72 7.21 5.49 11.03
CA GLY A 72 6.19 4.47 11.27
C GLY A 72 4.76 4.98 11.38
N LEU A 73 4.47 6.20 10.89
CA LEU A 73 3.12 6.74 10.85
C LEU A 73 2.18 5.83 10.04
N SER A 74 0.95 5.63 10.51
CA SER A 74 -0.10 4.94 9.73
C SER A 74 -1.12 5.94 9.21
N ILE A 75 -1.29 6.04 7.89
CA ILE A 75 -2.22 6.97 7.24
C ILE A 75 -3.33 6.17 6.57
N TRP A 76 -4.58 6.53 6.85
CA TRP A 76 -5.77 5.95 6.23
C TRP A 76 -6.48 7.00 5.40
N LEU A 77 -6.49 6.83 4.09
CA LEU A 77 -7.30 7.62 3.17
C LEU A 77 -8.61 6.90 2.92
N LYS A 78 -9.71 7.60 3.19
CA LYS A 78 -11.04 7.02 3.16
C LYS A 78 -12.02 7.94 2.45
N GLN A 79 -13.07 7.34 1.91
CA GLN A 79 -14.24 8.07 1.39
C GLN A 79 -13.86 9.21 0.43
N GLU A 80 -13.16 8.86 -0.65
CA GLU A 80 -12.72 9.79 -1.70
C GLU A 80 -11.70 10.85 -1.26
N ALA A 81 -11.00 10.64 -0.14
CA ALA A 81 -9.91 11.53 0.30
C ALA A 81 -8.74 11.57 -0.70
N GLU A 82 -8.02 12.69 -0.71
CA GLU A 82 -6.80 12.89 -1.51
C GLU A 82 -5.64 13.34 -0.61
N LEU A 83 -4.50 12.65 -0.72
CA LEU A 83 -3.21 13.12 -0.21
C LEU A 83 -2.34 13.57 -1.39
N SER A 84 -2.13 14.89 -1.49
CA SER A 84 -1.29 15.52 -2.49
C SER A 84 0.04 15.94 -1.89
N VAL A 85 1.13 15.84 -2.64
CA VAL A 85 2.46 16.29 -2.20
C VAL A 85 2.85 17.59 -2.88
N ALA A 86 3.31 18.57 -2.10
CA ALA A 86 3.74 19.88 -2.63
C ALA A 86 5.17 19.88 -3.18
N LYS A 87 6.09 19.14 -2.56
CA LYS A 87 7.51 19.08 -2.97
C LYS A 87 8.10 17.67 -2.93
N VAL A 88 8.20 17.09 -1.73
CA VAL A 88 8.64 15.71 -1.51
C VAL A 88 7.91 15.18 -0.29
N ILE A 89 7.44 13.93 -0.34
CA ILE A 89 7.07 13.15 0.84
C ILE A 89 8.06 11.99 0.92
N ARG A 90 8.58 11.72 2.12
CA ARG A 90 9.35 10.51 2.40
C ARG A 90 8.59 9.68 3.40
N LEU A 91 8.25 8.45 3.03
CA LEU A 91 7.36 7.65 3.89
C LEU A 91 8.03 7.20 5.18
N TYR A 92 9.35 6.97 5.17
CA TYR A 92 10.13 6.67 6.38
C TYR A 92 9.49 5.56 7.23
N ASP A 93 9.34 4.39 6.62
CA ASP A 93 8.66 3.19 7.15
C ASP A 93 7.17 3.37 7.48
N ALA A 94 6.51 4.43 7.00
CA ALA A 94 5.08 4.64 7.18
C ALA A 94 4.22 3.57 6.47
N TYR A 95 3.02 3.38 7.01
CA TYR A 95 1.95 2.60 6.41
C TYR A 95 0.92 3.55 5.77
N LEU A 96 0.51 3.28 4.53
CA LEU A 96 -0.55 3.99 3.83
C LEU A 96 -1.65 3.02 3.41
N SER A 97 -2.90 3.28 3.75
CA SER A 97 -4.07 2.59 3.20
C SER A 97 -4.86 3.55 2.31
N VAL A 98 -5.14 3.12 1.08
CA VAL A 98 -5.86 3.90 0.08
C VAL A 98 -7.11 3.13 -0.33
N GLU A 99 -8.26 3.54 0.22
CA GLU A 99 -9.55 2.94 -0.13
C GLU A 99 -9.95 3.24 -1.58
N SER A 100 -10.92 2.49 -2.09
CA SER A 100 -11.51 2.73 -3.40
C SER A 100 -11.99 4.19 -3.53
N GLY A 101 -11.63 4.85 -4.64
CA GLY A 101 -11.94 6.26 -4.89
C GLY A 101 -10.97 7.26 -4.26
N CYS A 102 -10.14 6.85 -3.29
CA CYS A 102 -9.12 7.72 -2.71
C CYS A 102 -7.92 7.89 -3.64
N ARG A 103 -7.18 8.99 -3.46
CA ARG A 103 -6.13 9.43 -4.37
C ARG A 103 -4.81 9.76 -3.68
N LEU A 104 -3.72 9.26 -4.22
CA LEU A 104 -2.38 9.82 -4.05
C LEU A 104 -2.08 10.71 -5.26
N SER A 105 -1.65 11.95 -5.03
CA SER A 105 -1.41 12.90 -6.10
C SER A 105 -0.19 13.80 -5.86
N GLY A 106 0.12 14.62 -6.86
CA GLY A 106 1.09 15.69 -6.79
C GLY A 106 2.19 15.55 -7.82
N GLY A 107 2.68 16.70 -8.29
CA GLY A 107 3.72 16.76 -9.31
C GLY A 107 5.14 16.45 -8.82
N SER A 108 5.25 15.85 -7.65
CA SER A 108 6.39 15.88 -6.74
C SER A 108 6.87 14.47 -6.35
N TRP A 109 7.98 14.39 -5.62
CA TRP A 109 8.59 13.10 -5.23
C TRP A 109 7.81 12.39 -4.14
N TRP A 110 7.37 11.17 -4.46
CA TRP A 110 6.99 10.15 -3.51
C TRP A 110 8.21 9.24 -3.28
N ASP A 111 9.06 9.65 -2.34
CA ASP A 111 10.18 8.84 -1.85
C ASP A 111 9.62 7.82 -0.86
N LEU A 112 9.53 6.56 -1.28
CA LEU A 112 8.78 5.57 -0.50
C LEU A 112 9.56 5.05 0.70
N ASP A 113 10.88 5.26 0.80
CA ASP A 113 11.75 5.00 1.96
C ASP A 113 11.24 3.95 2.97
N GLY A 114 11.19 2.67 2.58
CA GLY A 114 10.75 1.54 3.43
C GLY A 114 9.23 1.40 3.69
N GLY A 115 8.42 2.31 3.16
CA GLY A 115 6.99 2.38 3.36
C GLY A 115 6.20 1.15 2.86
N THR A 116 5.06 0.92 3.51
CA THR A 116 4.06 -0.09 3.12
C THR A 116 2.82 0.61 2.62
N LEU A 117 2.36 0.29 1.41
CA LEU A 117 1.18 0.89 0.80
C LEU A 117 0.17 -0.19 0.44
N GLU A 118 -1.06 -0.04 0.91
CA GLU A 118 -2.19 -0.91 0.63
C GLU A 118 -3.22 -0.17 -0.21
N PHE A 119 -3.63 -0.80 -1.31
CA PHE A 119 -4.59 -0.26 -2.26
C PHE A 119 -5.78 -1.20 -2.41
N GLU A 120 -6.98 -0.64 -2.34
CA GLU A 120 -8.20 -1.32 -2.76
C GLU A 120 -8.44 -1.11 -4.26
N ASP A 121 -9.13 -2.06 -4.91
CA ASP A 121 -9.57 -1.87 -6.29
C ASP A 121 -10.37 -0.57 -6.43
N GLY A 122 -9.91 0.29 -7.33
CA GLY A 122 -10.44 1.64 -7.51
C GLY A 122 -9.68 2.73 -6.74
N ALA A 123 -8.61 2.43 -6.00
CA ALA A 123 -7.65 3.46 -5.59
C ALA A 123 -7.04 4.18 -6.81
N ILE A 124 -6.54 5.39 -6.61
CA ILE A 124 -5.95 6.22 -7.66
C ILE A 124 -4.55 6.65 -7.23
N VAL A 125 -3.57 6.46 -8.10
CA VAL A 125 -2.23 7.04 -7.96
C VAL A 125 -1.94 7.82 -9.23
N ASP A 126 -1.83 9.14 -9.09
CA ASP A 126 -1.54 10.11 -10.14
C ASP A 126 -0.41 11.03 -9.67
N VAL A 127 0.80 10.47 -9.63
CA VAL A 127 1.98 11.12 -9.07
C VAL A 127 3.10 11.15 -10.11
N ASN A 128 3.90 12.20 -10.11
CA ASN A 128 4.95 12.33 -11.13
C ASN A 128 6.13 11.36 -10.89
N GLU A 129 6.46 11.11 -9.64
CA GLU A 129 7.75 10.57 -9.22
C GLU A 129 7.55 9.51 -8.15
N TRP A 130 7.55 8.25 -8.55
CA TRP A 130 7.36 7.10 -7.67
C TRP A 130 8.71 6.43 -7.41
N GLU A 131 9.37 6.78 -6.31
CA GLU A 131 10.68 6.23 -5.99
C GLU A 131 10.56 5.08 -5.00
N GLN A 132 10.80 3.87 -5.50
CA GLN A 132 10.97 2.68 -4.67
C GLN A 132 12.37 2.72 -4.05
N LYS A 133 12.43 2.81 -2.73
CA LYS A 133 13.66 3.00 -1.98
C LYS A 133 13.56 2.24 -0.65
N ASP A 134 14.64 1.56 -0.31
CA ASP A 134 14.70 0.62 0.80
C ASP A 134 13.60 -0.45 0.69
N SER A 135 13.07 -0.95 1.81
CA SER A 135 12.22 -2.15 1.84
C SER A 135 10.74 -1.84 1.64
N ASN A 136 10.31 -1.53 0.42
CA ASN A 136 8.89 -1.21 0.17
C ASN A 136 7.99 -2.44 0.04
N HIS A 137 6.75 -2.30 0.52
CA HIS A 137 5.71 -3.32 0.43
C HIS A 137 4.46 -2.76 -0.24
N PHE A 138 4.06 -3.33 -1.38
CA PHE A 138 2.84 -2.95 -2.09
C PHE A 138 1.80 -4.05 -1.92
N LYS A 139 0.64 -3.69 -1.36
CA LYS A 139 -0.48 -4.60 -1.12
C LYS A 139 -1.66 -4.22 -1.99
N PHE A 140 -2.24 -5.19 -2.67
CA PHE A 140 -3.38 -5.00 -3.56
C PHE A 140 -4.53 -5.87 -3.11
N LYS A 141 -5.69 -5.28 -2.83
CA LYS A 141 -6.95 -5.97 -2.61
C LYS A 141 -7.73 -5.97 -3.92
N LEU A 142 -7.80 -7.11 -4.60
CA LEU A 142 -8.54 -7.21 -5.86
C LEU A 142 -10.04 -7.05 -5.61
N GLY A 143 -10.72 -6.37 -6.53
CA GLY A 143 -12.16 -6.41 -6.65
C GLY A 143 -12.65 -7.65 -7.41
N PRO A 144 -13.96 -7.81 -7.58
CA PRO A 144 -14.54 -8.99 -8.23
C PRO A 144 -14.04 -9.26 -9.65
N GLN A 145 -13.69 -8.21 -10.39
CA GLN A 145 -13.24 -8.31 -11.79
C GLN A 145 -11.72 -8.18 -11.96
N GLY A 146 -10.97 -7.90 -10.90
CA GLY A 146 -9.53 -7.66 -10.96
C GLY A 146 -9.14 -6.41 -10.19
N PHE A 147 -8.34 -5.55 -10.80
CA PHE A 147 -7.86 -4.31 -10.19
C PHE A 147 -7.76 -3.23 -11.25
N ARG A 148 -8.25 -2.02 -10.96
CA ARG A 148 -8.01 -0.85 -11.80
C ARG A 148 -6.54 -0.41 -11.66
N PRO A 149 -5.77 -0.31 -12.75
CA PRO A 149 -4.35 -0.01 -12.66
C PRO A 149 -4.07 1.31 -11.94
N LEU A 150 -3.03 1.31 -11.11
CA LEU A 150 -2.42 2.54 -10.61
C LEU A 150 -1.53 3.13 -11.72
N THR A 151 -1.56 4.44 -11.92
CA THR A 151 -0.87 5.12 -13.03
C THR A 151 0.12 6.20 -12.57
N PRO A 152 1.07 5.90 -11.67
CA PRO A 152 2.20 6.80 -11.43
C PRO A 152 2.98 7.05 -12.73
N HIS A 153 3.47 8.26 -12.91
CA HIS A 153 4.10 8.68 -14.15
C HIS A 153 5.49 8.05 -14.34
N ARG A 154 6.45 8.28 -13.42
CA ARG A 154 7.78 7.68 -13.50
C ARG A 154 8.05 6.75 -12.32
N VAL A 155 8.52 5.54 -12.59
CA VAL A 155 9.17 4.68 -11.59
C VAL A 155 10.64 5.03 -11.45
N ASN A 156 11.10 5.18 -10.22
CA ASN A 156 12.50 5.31 -9.86
C ASN A 156 12.88 4.18 -8.88
N LEU A 157 14.14 3.77 -8.92
CA LEU A 157 14.73 2.83 -7.97
C LEU A 157 15.86 3.53 -7.22
N GLY A 158 15.56 4.01 -6.02
CA GLY A 158 16.46 4.79 -5.17
C GLY A 158 17.24 3.93 -4.17
N HIS A 159 18.13 4.56 -3.42
CA HIS A 159 18.85 3.94 -2.31
C HIS A 159 18.72 4.79 -1.04
N GLY A 160 18.50 4.14 0.10
CA GLY A 160 18.55 4.74 1.43
C GLY A 160 19.56 4.00 2.28
N SER A 161 19.05 3.27 3.27
CA SER A 161 19.82 2.34 4.10
C SER A 161 20.20 1.05 3.35
N LEU A 162 19.47 0.72 2.29
CA LEU A 162 19.72 -0.42 1.40
C LEU A 162 20.16 0.06 0.02
N ALA A 163 20.92 -0.78 -0.68
CA ALA A 163 21.24 -0.53 -2.08
C ALA A 163 19.97 -0.60 -2.95
N ALA A 164 19.89 0.24 -3.98
CA ALA A 164 18.83 0.23 -4.97
C ALA A 164 18.68 -1.16 -5.60
N SER A 165 17.58 -1.86 -5.29
CA SER A 165 17.37 -3.24 -5.75
C SER A 165 15.91 -3.65 -5.68
N MET A 166 15.44 -4.33 -6.73
CA MET A 166 14.12 -5.00 -6.73
C MET A 166 13.98 -6.08 -5.66
N LYS A 167 15.10 -6.60 -5.11
CA LYS A 167 15.09 -7.53 -3.96
C LYS A 167 14.45 -6.95 -2.70
N ASN A 168 14.43 -5.63 -2.58
CA ASN A 168 13.86 -4.96 -1.42
C ASN A 168 12.34 -4.76 -1.57
N ILE A 169 11.75 -5.15 -2.70
CA ILE A 169 10.36 -4.90 -3.01
C ILE A 169 9.54 -6.16 -2.78
N THR A 170 8.45 -6.01 -2.03
CA THR A 170 7.48 -7.08 -1.80
C THR A 170 6.12 -6.69 -2.36
N PHE A 171 5.55 -7.56 -3.19
CA PHE A 171 4.17 -7.47 -3.64
C PHE A 171 3.31 -8.46 -2.87
N THR A 172 2.19 -7.99 -2.33
CA THR A 172 1.15 -8.85 -1.75
C THR A 172 -0.15 -8.63 -2.51
N VAL A 173 -0.79 -9.70 -2.98
CA VAL A 173 -2.07 -9.61 -3.69
C VAL A 173 -3.09 -10.47 -2.97
N ASP A 174 -4.15 -9.83 -2.48
CA ASP A 174 -5.31 -10.48 -1.89
C ASP A 174 -6.41 -10.66 -2.93
N MET A 175 -6.71 -11.93 -3.21
CA MET A 175 -7.70 -12.35 -4.20
C MET A 175 -9.04 -12.75 -3.58
N ALA A 176 -9.31 -12.44 -2.30
CA ALA A 176 -10.51 -12.88 -1.60
C ALA A 176 -11.82 -12.57 -2.34
N ALA A 177 -11.93 -11.36 -2.91
CA ALA A 177 -13.12 -10.95 -3.66
C ALA A 177 -13.08 -11.37 -5.15
N TYR A 178 -11.94 -11.81 -5.68
CA TYR A 178 -11.74 -12.03 -7.10
C TYR A 178 -12.59 -13.17 -7.66
N LYS A 179 -13.23 -12.92 -8.82
CA LYS A 179 -14.05 -13.86 -9.61
C LYS A 179 -13.86 -13.72 -11.12
N GLY A 180 -12.88 -12.92 -11.57
CA GLY A 180 -12.72 -12.52 -12.98
C GLY A 180 -12.22 -13.62 -13.95
N GLY A 181 -11.91 -14.83 -13.47
CA GLY A 181 -11.43 -15.93 -14.31
C GLY A 181 -9.96 -15.79 -14.73
N SER A 182 -9.57 -16.41 -15.85
CA SER A 182 -8.22 -16.29 -16.40
C SER A 182 -8.05 -14.96 -17.11
N GLN A 183 -7.06 -14.17 -16.72
CA GLN A 183 -6.68 -12.91 -17.37
C GLN A 183 -5.34 -12.40 -16.84
N THR A 184 -4.78 -11.41 -17.54
CA THR A 184 -3.69 -10.57 -17.02
C THR A 184 -4.28 -9.28 -16.48
N ILE A 185 -3.97 -8.96 -15.22
CA ILE A 185 -4.42 -7.76 -14.52
C ILE A 185 -3.22 -6.85 -14.32
N VAL A 186 -3.30 -5.61 -14.80
CA VAL A 186 -2.24 -4.62 -14.59
C VAL A 186 -2.42 -3.97 -13.20
N LEU A 187 -1.41 -4.05 -12.34
CA LEU A 187 -1.43 -3.46 -10.99
C LEU A 187 -0.84 -2.06 -10.99
N PHE A 188 0.32 -1.89 -11.61
CA PHE A 188 0.95 -0.61 -11.92
C PHE A 188 1.14 -0.49 -13.43
N ASP A 189 0.83 0.67 -13.98
CA ASP A 189 1.08 1.06 -15.37
C ASP A 189 1.91 2.35 -15.34
N PHE A 190 3.24 2.21 -15.38
CA PHE A 190 4.13 3.37 -15.33
C PHE A 190 4.28 3.96 -16.73
N PHE A 191 4.22 5.29 -16.83
CA PHE A 191 4.45 5.95 -18.12
C PHE A 191 5.94 5.96 -18.53
N ARG A 192 6.85 5.94 -17.56
CA ARG A 192 8.30 5.92 -17.77
C ARG A 192 9.03 5.06 -16.76
N ASN A 193 10.02 4.35 -17.25
CA ASN A 193 10.98 3.55 -16.49
C ASN A 193 12.42 3.91 -16.90
N ASP A 194 12.90 5.06 -16.42
CA ASP A 194 14.27 5.51 -16.69
C ASP A 194 15.30 4.84 -15.75
N CYS A 195 14.82 4.10 -14.74
CA CYS A 195 15.65 3.40 -13.75
C CYS A 195 16.08 1.99 -14.17
N GLY A 196 15.60 1.50 -15.32
CA GLY A 196 16.06 0.24 -15.91
C GLY A 196 15.51 -1.00 -15.24
N ILE A 197 14.30 -0.94 -14.65
CA ILE A 197 13.58 -2.15 -14.26
C ILE A 197 13.29 -2.94 -15.53
N ASP A 198 13.54 -4.24 -15.51
CA ASP A 198 13.24 -5.12 -16.64
C ASP A 198 12.70 -6.45 -16.11
N ALA A 199 12.15 -7.28 -17.00
CA ALA A 199 11.63 -8.58 -16.63
C ALA A 199 12.63 -9.42 -15.82
N ARG A 200 13.93 -9.31 -16.11
CA ARG A 200 14.97 -10.09 -15.44
C ARG A 200 15.22 -9.62 -14.00
N ASN A 201 15.36 -8.33 -13.76
CA ASN A 201 15.62 -7.84 -12.41
C ASN A 201 14.35 -7.85 -11.55
N PHE A 202 13.17 -7.79 -12.18
CA PHE A 202 11.89 -7.94 -11.51
C PHE A 202 11.67 -9.34 -10.93
N GLU A 203 12.29 -10.39 -11.49
CA GLU A 203 12.26 -11.76 -10.89
C GLU A 203 12.80 -11.80 -9.44
N ALA A 204 13.53 -10.78 -9.00
CA ALA A 204 14.10 -10.70 -7.68
C ALA A 204 13.14 -10.21 -6.59
N VAL A 205 11.94 -9.72 -6.95
CA VAL A 205 10.94 -9.26 -5.98
C VAL A 205 10.39 -10.41 -5.14
N SER A 206 9.94 -10.10 -3.92
CA SER A 206 9.17 -11.06 -3.11
C SER A 206 7.68 -10.97 -3.48
N VAL A 207 7.01 -12.10 -3.67
CA VAL A 207 5.58 -12.15 -4.05
C VAL A 207 4.80 -13.01 -3.07
N ASN A 208 3.75 -12.43 -2.48
CA ASN A 208 2.82 -13.09 -1.58
C ASN A 208 1.40 -13.05 -2.16
N ILE A 209 0.93 -14.16 -2.73
CA ILE A 209 -0.46 -14.27 -3.18
C ILE A 209 -1.29 -14.92 -2.08
N VAL A 210 -2.37 -14.27 -1.65
CA VAL A 210 -3.28 -14.79 -0.63
C VAL A 210 -4.69 -14.93 -1.19
N ASN A 211 -5.44 -15.90 -0.66
CA ASN A 211 -6.83 -16.16 -1.03
C ASN A 211 -7.07 -16.45 -2.53
N ALA A 212 -6.07 -16.99 -3.24
CA ALA A 212 -6.19 -17.33 -4.68
C ALA A 212 -7.16 -18.48 -4.98
N GLY A 213 -7.56 -19.27 -3.99
CA GLY A 213 -8.35 -20.47 -4.21
C GLY A 213 -7.60 -21.45 -5.13
N GLU A 214 -8.22 -21.81 -6.25
CA GLU A 214 -7.64 -22.75 -7.23
C GLU A 214 -6.85 -22.07 -8.36
N TYR A 215 -6.84 -20.73 -8.42
CA TYR A 215 -6.12 -20.02 -9.49
C TYR A 215 -4.61 -20.28 -9.41
N GLN A 216 -3.98 -20.46 -10.57
CA GLN A 216 -2.53 -20.34 -10.71
C GLN A 216 -2.21 -18.89 -10.99
N VAL A 217 -1.30 -18.32 -10.19
CA VAL A 217 -1.05 -16.87 -10.18
C VAL A 217 0.44 -16.61 -10.17
N SER A 218 0.88 -15.68 -11.03
CA SER A 218 2.26 -15.19 -11.06
C SER A 218 2.27 -13.67 -11.28
N LEU A 219 3.33 -13.02 -10.80
CA LEU A 219 3.59 -11.61 -11.05
C LEU A 219 4.72 -11.49 -12.08
N GLN A 220 4.61 -10.53 -13.00
CA GLN A 220 5.63 -10.24 -14.00
C GLN A 220 5.77 -8.74 -14.25
N TRP A 221 6.91 -8.35 -14.80
CA TRP A 221 7.10 -7.04 -15.41
C TRP A 221 6.95 -7.14 -16.93
N ASN A 222 6.23 -6.20 -17.53
CA ASN A 222 6.09 -6.11 -18.98
C ASN A 222 6.96 -4.98 -19.54
N ASP A 223 8.10 -5.36 -20.13
CA ASP A 223 9.09 -4.43 -20.70
C ASP A 223 8.55 -3.52 -21.82
N LYS A 224 7.39 -3.84 -22.41
CA LYS A 224 6.82 -3.03 -23.51
C LYS A 224 5.96 -1.88 -23.00
N THR A 225 5.37 -2.06 -21.83
CA THR A 225 4.40 -1.12 -21.24
C THR A 225 4.88 -0.55 -19.92
N ASP A 226 6.06 -0.94 -19.45
CA ASP A 226 6.60 -0.56 -18.14
C ASP A 226 5.59 -0.81 -17.02
N SER A 227 4.99 -2.00 -17.01
CA SER A 227 3.89 -2.34 -16.11
C SER A 227 4.17 -3.56 -15.25
N VAL A 228 3.59 -3.56 -14.04
CA VAL A 228 3.54 -4.72 -13.15
C VAL A 228 2.23 -5.45 -13.41
N GLU A 229 2.30 -6.71 -13.82
CA GLU A 229 1.16 -7.52 -14.23
C GLU A 229 1.00 -8.75 -13.35
N LEU A 230 -0.22 -8.98 -12.89
CA LEU A 230 -0.66 -10.21 -12.27
C LEU A 230 -1.29 -11.12 -13.33
N VAL A 231 -0.63 -12.22 -13.65
CA VAL A 231 -1.15 -13.24 -14.56
C VAL A 231 -1.96 -14.24 -13.73
N VAL A 232 -3.24 -14.35 -14.04
CA VAL A 232 -4.17 -15.29 -13.41
C VAL A 232 -4.59 -16.34 -14.44
N LEU A 233 -4.36 -17.61 -14.14
CA LEU A 233 -4.80 -18.73 -14.94
C LEU A 233 -5.79 -19.58 -14.13
N GLY A 234 -6.96 -19.81 -14.71
CA GLY A 234 -7.95 -20.75 -14.20
C GLY A 234 -7.46 -22.20 -14.30
N VAL A 235 -8.10 -23.09 -13.55
CA VAL A 235 -7.79 -24.52 -13.60
C VAL A 235 -8.28 -25.09 -14.92
N ALA A 236 -7.48 -25.95 -15.57
CA ALA A 236 -7.96 -26.75 -16.69
C ALA A 236 -9.16 -27.58 -16.22
N GLN A 237 -10.33 -27.41 -16.85
CA GLN A 237 -11.45 -28.30 -16.59
C GLN A 237 -11.03 -29.72 -16.96
N THR A 238 -11.05 -30.63 -15.99
CA THR A 238 -10.91 -32.05 -16.28
C THR A 238 -12.23 -32.46 -16.92
N GLU A 239 -12.27 -32.56 -18.26
CA GLU A 239 -13.45 -33.11 -18.93
C GLU A 239 -13.67 -34.53 -18.43
N THR A 240 -14.68 -34.68 -17.57
CA THR A 240 -15.21 -36.01 -17.26
C THR A 240 -15.96 -36.43 -18.52
N LEU A 241 -15.29 -37.20 -19.39
CA LEU A 241 -15.94 -37.92 -20.47
C LEU A 241 -17.01 -38.81 -19.83
N GLY A 242 -18.25 -38.30 -19.82
CA GLY A 242 -19.43 -39.05 -19.43
C GLY A 242 -19.53 -40.25 -20.36
N LEU A 243 -19.13 -41.42 -19.85
CA LEU A 243 -19.27 -42.68 -20.54
C LEU A 243 -20.77 -42.92 -20.73
N LEU A 244 -21.29 -42.61 -21.93
CA LEU A 244 -22.65 -42.97 -22.31
C LEU A 244 -22.67 -44.49 -22.46
N VAL A 245 -23.11 -45.20 -21.43
CA VAL A 245 -23.45 -46.62 -21.54
C VAL A 245 -24.76 -46.69 -22.33
N LEU A 246 -24.64 -47.10 -23.60
CA LEU A 246 -25.77 -47.48 -24.46
C LEU A 246 -26.34 -48.84 -24.02
#